data_AF-A0A418R2C1-F1
#
_entry.id   AF-A0A418R2C1-F1
#
_cell.length_a   1.000
_cell.length_b   1.000
_cell.length_c   1.000
_cell.angle_alpha   90.00
_cell.angle_beta   90.00
_cell.angle_gamma   90.00
#
_symmetry.space_group_name_H-M   'P 1'
#
loop_
_entity.id
_entity.type
_entity.pdbx_description
1 polymer ?
#
loop_
_entity_poly.entity_id
_entity_poly.type
_entity_poly.pdbx_seq_one_letter_code
_entity_poly.pdbx_strand_id
1 'polypeptide(L)'
;MRVVLAIYSACFLIGTYTHAAGILRRGLLASPVPVGIGVFWDALTLLDPLAAVLVWWRPRLGLPLAVAIMAADISVNSYVYVAGYFGPPAAGLVPLSLLEQALFGVFVFVTAPGVYGRNPSDASLAKHDS
;
A
#
# COMPACT_ATOMS: atom_id res chain seq x y z
N MET A 1 7.16 15.58 8.72
CA MET A 1 6.18 14.50 8.97
C MET A 1 4.89 14.66 8.18
N ARG A 2 4.17 15.79 8.30
CA ARG A 2 2.89 16.00 7.61
C ARG A 2 2.95 15.78 6.09
N VAL A 3 4.04 16.21 5.45
CA VAL A 3 4.27 15.98 4.01
C VAL A 3 4.36 14.49 3.68
N VAL A 4 5.06 13.69 4.48
CA VAL A 4 5.16 12.23 4.29
C VAL A 4 3.78 11.58 4.40
N LEU A 5 3.00 11.96 5.42
CA LEU A 5 1.64 11.45 5.61
C LEU A 5 0.69 11.87 4.48
N ALA A 6 0.86 13.09 3.95
CA ALA A 6 0.12 13.57 2.79
C ALA A 6 0.48 12.77 1.53
N ILE A 7 1.76 12.47 1.31
CA ILE A 7 2.21 11.62 0.21
C ILE A 7 1.62 10.22 0.35
N TYR A 8 1.67 9.61 1.55
CA TYR A 8 1.04 8.30 1.80
C TYR A 8 -0.43 8.33 1.43
N SER A 9 -1.15 9.32 1.95
CA SER A 9 -2.60 9.45 1.74
C SER A 9 -2.93 9.62 0.26
N ALA A 10 -2.20 10.48 -0.46
CA ALA A 10 -2.41 10.69 -1.88
C ALA A 10 -2.17 9.41 -2.69
N CYS A 11 -1.06 8.71 -2.43
CA CYS A 11 -0.73 7.48 -3.14
C CYS A 11 -1.72 6.33 -2.85
N PHE A 12 -2.14 6.14 -1.59
CA PHE A 12 -3.20 5.18 -1.25
C PHE A 12 -4.54 5.52 -1.92
N LEU A 13 -4.93 6.79 -1.98
CA LEU A 13 -6.16 7.20 -2.66
C LEU A 13 -6.08 7.00 -4.19
N ILE A 14 -4.90 7.15 -4.79
CA ILE A 14 -4.67 6.81 -6.21
C ILE A 14 -4.81 5.28 -6.42
N GLY A 15 -4.28 4.46 -5.51
CA GLY A 15 -4.48 3.01 -5.50
C GLY A 15 -5.96 2.65 -5.43
N THR A 16 -6.66 3.22 -4.45
CA THR A 16 -8.12 3.10 -4.27
C THR A 16 -8.87 3.38 -5.57
N TYR A 17 -8.57 4.51 -6.21
CA TYR A 17 -9.20 4.90 -7.47
C TYR A 17 -8.96 3.87 -8.57
N THR A 18 -7.73 3.36 -8.69
CA THR A 18 -7.39 2.33 -9.69
C THR A 18 -8.20 1.05 -9.49
N HIS A 19 -8.30 0.56 -8.25
CA HIS A 19 -9.09 -0.64 -7.93
C HIS A 19 -10.59 -0.40 -8.12
N ALA A 20 -11.11 0.72 -7.62
CA ALA A 20 -12.53 1.09 -7.77
C ALA A 20 -12.92 1.25 -9.24
N ALA A 21 -12.09 1.92 -10.06
CA ALA A 21 -12.33 2.03 -11.50
C ALA A 21 -12.29 0.65 -12.18
N GLY A 22 -11.44 -0.26 -11.71
CA GLY A 22 -11.42 -1.66 -12.14
C GLY A 22 -12.75 -2.37 -11.89
N ILE A 23 -13.25 -2.29 -10.64
CA ILE A 23 -14.53 -2.87 -10.23
C ILE A 23 -15.68 -2.27 -11.04
N LEU A 24 -15.73 -0.95 -11.20
CA LEU A 24 -16.79 -0.27 -11.95
C LEU A 24 -16.83 -0.68 -13.42
N ARG A 25 -15.67 -0.98 -14.02
CA ARG A 25 -15.58 -1.35 -15.45
C ARG A 25 -15.83 -2.84 -15.70
N ARG A 26 -15.45 -3.71 -14.77
CA ARG A 26 -15.41 -5.17 -15.00
C ARG A 26 -16.34 -5.95 -14.07
N GLY A 27 -16.75 -5.37 -12.95
CA GLY A 27 -17.46 -6.04 -11.86
C GLY A 27 -16.52 -6.49 -10.74
N LEU A 28 -17.11 -6.86 -9.60
CA LEU A 28 -16.40 -7.47 -8.48
C LEU A 28 -15.83 -8.83 -8.89
N LEU A 29 -14.60 -9.13 -8.44
CA LEU A 29 -13.90 -10.39 -8.72
C LEU A 29 -13.78 -10.75 -10.21
N ALA A 30 -13.92 -9.78 -11.11
CA ALA A 30 -13.92 -10.02 -12.55
C ALA A 30 -12.52 -10.12 -13.17
N SER A 31 -11.46 -9.94 -12.37
CA SER A 31 -10.08 -10.06 -12.84
C SER A 31 -9.72 -11.53 -13.14
N PRO A 32 -9.03 -11.82 -14.25
CA PRO A 32 -8.67 -13.19 -14.66
C PRO A 32 -7.46 -13.73 -13.88
N VAL A 33 -7.59 -13.77 -12.56
CA VAL A 33 -6.55 -14.19 -11.60
C VAL A 33 -7.16 -15.13 -10.55
N PRO A 34 -6.36 -15.86 -9.76
CA PRO A 34 -6.87 -16.65 -8.65
C PRO A 34 -7.77 -15.82 -7.74
N VAL A 35 -8.86 -16.42 -7.24
CA VAL A 35 -9.89 -15.71 -6.47
C VAL A 35 -9.32 -14.93 -5.28
N GLY A 36 -8.31 -15.47 -4.59
CA GLY A 36 -7.67 -14.78 -3.47
C GLY A 36 -7.00 -13.45 -3.87
N ILE A 37 -6.42 -13.39 -5.07
CA ILE A 37 -5.82 -12.15 -5.63
C ILE A 37 -6.92 -11.16 -6.00
N GLY A 38 -8.00 -11.63 -6.63
CA GLY A 38 -9.17 -10.81 -6.93
C GLY A 38 -9.78 -10.18 -5.68
N VAL A 39 -9.99 -10.98 -4.63
CA VAL A 39 -10.49 -10.51 -3.33
C VAL A 39 -9.55 -9.47 -2.71
N PHE A 40 -8.24 -9.72 -2.77
CA PHE A 40 -7.25 -8.76 -2.27
C PHE A 40 -7.34 -7.42 -2.99
N TRP A 41 -7.34 -7.41 -4.33
CA TRP A 41 -7.47 -6.18 -5.12
C TRP A 41 -8.77 -5.42 -4.86
N ASP A 42 -9.89 -6.14 -4.73
CA ASP A 42 -11.16 -5.49 -4.42
C ASP A 42 -11.14 -4.91 -2.98
N ALA A 43 -10.53 -5.60 -2.02
CA ALA A 43 -10.39 -5.15 -0.65
C ALA A 43 -9.53 -3.87 -0.51
N LEU A 44 -8.60 -3.62 -1.44
CA LEU A 44 -7.81 -2.38 -1.45
C LEU A 44 -8.67 -1.12 -1.58
N THR A 45 -9.87 -1.21 -2.17
CA THR A 45 -10.83 -0.09 -2.18
C THR A 45 -11.28 0.37 -0.79
N LEU A 46 -11.11 -0.48 0.23
CA LEU A 46 -11.41 -0.17 1.62
C LEU A 46 -10.14 -0.03 2.48
N LEU A 47 -9.13 -0.87 2.23
CA LEU A 47 -7.89 -0.86 3.01
C LEU A 47 -7.05 0.40 2.76
N ASP A 48 -7.00 0.88 1.52
CA ASP A 48 -6.21 2.06 1.17
C ASP A 48 -6.76 3.35 1.81
N PRO A 49 -8.07 3.67 1.72
CA PRO A 49 -8.62 4.83 2.43
C PRO A 49 -8.51 4.69 3.94
N LEU A 50 -8.66 3.47 4.47
CA LEU A 50 -8.48 3.21 5.89
C LEU A 50 -7.05 3.53 6.33
N ALA A 51 -6.05 3.07 5.57
CA ALA A 51 -4.65 3.41 5.82
C ALA A 51 -4.41 4.92 5.72
N ALA A 52 -4.91 5.57 4.66
CA ALA A 52 -4.81 7.01 4.45
C ALA A 52 -5.40 7.81 5.62
N VAL A 53 -6.51 7.37 6.22
CA VAL A 53 -7.11 8.02 7.39
C VAL A 53 -6.35 7.70 8.69
N LEU A 54 -6.02 6.42 8.91
CA LEU A 54 -5.38 5.97 10.15
C LEU A 54 -3.98 6.56 10.32
N VAL A 55 -3.23 6.83 9.25
CA VAL A 55 -1.90 7.45 9.38
C VAL A 55 -1.96 8.86 9.97
N TRP A 56 -3.11 9.55 9.92
CA TRP A 56 -3.33 10.84 10.59
C TRP A 56 -3.93 10.69 11.99
N TRP A 57 -4.94 9.84 12.16
CA TRP A 57 -5.70 9.76 13.41
C TRP A 57 -5.11 8.80 14.43
N ARG A 58 -4.55 7.69 13.97
CA ARG A 58 -3.97 6.63 14.81
C ARG A 58 -2.69 6.09 14.15
N PRO A 59 -1.60 6.87 14.07
CA PRO A 59 -0.39 6.47 13.34
C PRO A 59 0.20 5.12 13.79
N ARG A 60 0.00 4.73 15.06
CA ARG A 60 0.39 3.41 15.59
C ARG A 60 -0.31 2.23 14.92
N LEU A 61 -1.51 2.42 14.38
CA LEU A 61 -2.23 1.42 13.59
C LEU A 61 -2.08 1.67 12.09
N GLY A 62 -2.08 2.95 11.68
CA GLY A 62 -1.99 3.34 10.28
C GLY A 62 -0.65 2.99 9.63
N LEU A 63 0.48 3.17 10.33
CA LEU A 63 1.80 2.87 9.76
C LEU A 63 2.02 1.37 9.55
N PRO A 64 1.75 0.47 10.53
CA PRO A 64 1.82 -0.97 10.27
C PRO A 64 0.88 -1.41 9.15
N LEU A 65 -0.35 -0.87 9.09
CA LEU A 65 -1.28 -1.17 8.02
C LEU A 65 -0.74 -0.73 6.66
N ALA A 66 -0.22 0.49 6.54
CA ALA A 66 0.38 0.99 5.31
C ALA A 66 1.56 0.12 4.84
N VAL A 67 2.44 -0.28 5.75
CA VAL A 67 3.56 -1.19 5.46
C VAL A 67 3.06 -2.55 4.99
N ALA A 68 2.06 -3.11 5.67
CA ALA A 68 1.48 -4.41 5.33
C ALA A 68 0.82 -4.40 3.95
N ILE A 69 0.04 -3.35 3.64
CA ILE A 69 -0.57 -3.16 2.31
C ILE A 69 0.51 -3.10 1.24
N MET A 70 1.54 -2.26 1.40
CA MET A 70 2.59 -2.13 0.39
C MET A 70 3.39 -3.42 0.19
N ALA A 71 3.70 -4.14 1.26
CA ALA A 71 4.38 -5.42 1.16
C ALA A 71 3.54 -6.46 0.41
N ALA A 72 2.25 -6.57 0.74
CA ALA A 72 1.33 -7.48 0.06
C ALA A 72 1.12 -7.10 -1.40
N ASP A 73 0.87 -5.82 -1.68
CA ASP A 73 0.58 -5.31 -3.01
C ASP A 73 1.74 -5.52 -3.99
N ILE A 74 2.96 -5.16 -3.58
CA ILE A 74 4.17 -5.41 -4.38
C ILE A 74 4.35 -6.91 -4.63
N SER A 75 4.16 -7.75 -3.60
CA SER A 75 4.33 -9.20 -3.73
C SER A 75 3.32 -9.81 -4.69
N VAL A 76 2.04 -9.47 -4.52
CA VAL A 76 0.93 -9.99 -5.34
C VAL A 76 1.09 -9.56 -6.79
N ASN A 77 1.36 -8.28 -7.05
CA ASN A 77 1.52 -7.79 -8.42
C ASN A 77 2.81 -8.31 -9.08
N SER A 78 3.90 -8.48 -8.33
CA SER A 78 5.11 -9.12 -8.85
C SER A 78 4.84 -10.57 -9.23
N TYR A 79 4.11 -11.31 -8.39
CA TYR A 79 3.69 -12.67 -8.70
C TYR A 79 2.79 -12.71 -9.95
N VAL A 80 1.77 -11.86 -10.01
CA VAL A 80 0.83 -11.78 -11.14
C VAL A 80 1.59 -11.49 -12.45
N TYR A 81 2.58 -10.60 -12.40
CA TYR A 81 3.43 -10.27 -13.54
C TYR A 81 4.28 -11.48 -13.97
N VAL A 82 5.05 -12.06 -13.05
CA VAL A 82 5.96 -13.20 -13.36
C VAL A 82 5.17 -14.44 -13.81
N ALA A 83 3.99 -14.68 -13.24
CA ALA A 83 3.11 -15.77 -13.64
C ALA A 83 2.40 -15.53 -14.98
N GLY A 84 2.49 -14.33 -15.54
CA GLY A 84 2.03 -14.02 -16.89
C GLY A 84 0.50 -13.94 -17.05
N TYR A 85 -0.24 -13.62 -15.99
CA TYR A 85 -1.72 -13.56 -16.04
C TYR A 85 -2.26 -12.52 -17.03
N PHE A 86 -1.46 -11.51 -17.37
CA PHE A 86 -1.80 -10.47 -18.36
C PHE A 86 -0.88 -10.50 -19.58
N GLY A 87 -0.25 -11.65 -19.86
CA GLY A 87 0.74 -11.83 -20.92
C GLY A 87 2.13 -12.14 -20.37
N PRO A 88 3.03 -12.68 -21.20
CA PRO A 88 4.36 -13.10 -20.75
C PRO A 88 5.19 -11.90 -20.25
N PRO A 89 6.03 -12.09 -19.22
CA PRO A 89 7.00 -11.09 -18.81
C PRO A 89 7.91 -10.69 -19.98
N ALA A 90 8.11 -9.39 -20.16
CA ALA A 90 9.04 -8.87 -21.14
C ALA A 90 10.45 -8.86 -20.53
N ALA A 91 11.40 -9.55 -21.19
CA ALA A 91 12.77 -9.64 -20.69
C ALA A 91 13.39 -8.24 -20.54
N GLY A 92 13.90 -7.95 -19.34
CA GLY A 92 14.57 -6.68 -19.02
C GLY A 92 13.63 -5.47 -18.87
N LEU A 93 12.31 -5.65 -18.92
CA LEU A 93 11.34 -4.57 -18.72
C LEU A 93 10.47 -4.84 -17.49
N VAL A 94 10.16 -3.79 -16.75
CA VAL A 94 9.21 -3.83 -15.64
C VAL A 94 8.01 -2.96 -16.04
N PRO A 95 6.75 -3.43 -15.86
CA PRO A 95 5.59 -2.60 -16.09
C PRO A 95 5.69 -1.31 -15.28
N LEU A 96 5.35 -0.17 -15.88
CA LEU A 96 5.43 1.12 -15.20
C LEU A 96 4.64 1.13 -13.89
N SER A 97 3.45 0.51 -13.87
CA SER A 97 2.64 0.35 -12.66
C SER A 97 3.35 -0.40 -11.54
N LEU A 98 4.08 -1.48 -11.87
CA LEU A 98 4.85 -2.27 -10.90
C LEU A 98 6.05 -1.47 -10.36
N LEU A 99 6.68 -0.64 -11.20
CA LEU A 99 7.74 0.26 -10.78
C LEU A 99 7.21 1.36 -9.85
N GLU A 100 6.09 2.01 -10.20
CA GLU A 100 5.48 3.09 -9.42
C GLU A 100 5.11 2.65 -8.00
N GLN A 101 4.42 1.51 -7.87
CA GLN A 101 4.07 0.97 -6.56
C GLN A 101 5.31 0.49 -5.77
N ALA A 102 6.36 -0.01 -6.45
CA ALA A 102 7.61 -0.38 -5.79
C ALA A 102 8.35 0.85 -5.24
N LEU A 103 8.41 1.95 -6.02
CA LEU A 103 8.97 3.22 -5.56
C LEU A 103 8.19 3.77 -4.37
N PHE A 104 6.86 3.71 -4.42
CA PHE A 104 6.03 4.09 -3.29
C PHE A 104 6.26 3.18 -2.07
N GLY A 105 6.38 1.87 -2.26
CA GLY A 105 6.65 0.93 -1.18
C GLY A 105 8.01 1.18 -0.52
N VAL A 106 9.06 1.40 -1.32
CA VAL A 106 10.38 1.79 -0.80
C VAL A 106 10.26 3.09 0.00
N PHE A 107 9.54 4.09 -0.51
CA PHE A 107 9.29 5.32 0.23
C PHE A 107 8.60 5.05 1.58
N VAL A 108 7.58 4.19 1.60
CA VAL A 108 6.88 3.79 2.83
C VAL A 108 7.83 3.07 3.80
N PHE A 109 8.56 2.05 3.36
CA PHE A 109 9.45 1.26 4.21
C PHE A 109 10.59 2.09 4.82
N VAL A 110 11.14 3.03 4.06
CA VAL A 110 12.22 3.92 4.53
C VAL A 110 11.70 4.95 5.53
N THR A 111 10.51 5.50 5.31
CA THR A 111 10.00 6.62 6.12
C THR A 111 9.20 6.17 7.35
N ALA A 112 8.57 4.99 7.32
CA ALA A 112 7.73 4.49 8.42
C ALA A 112 8.44 4.41 9.79
N PRO A 113 9.69 3.92 9.91
CA PRO A 113 10.40 3.88 11.20
C PRO A 113 10.62 5.28 11.80
N GLY A 114 10.97 6.26 10.94
CA GLY A 114 11.18 7.64 11.36
C GLY A 114 9.89 8.36 11.76
N VAL A 115 8.75 7.96 11.20
CA VAL A 115 7.42 8.45 11.59
C VAL A 115 7.00 7.82 12.93
N TYR A 116 7.27 6.53 13.11
CA TYR A 116 6.92 5.79 14.32
C TYR A 116 7.67 6.29 15.56
N GLY A 117 9.00 6.44 15.47
CA GLY A 117 9.86 6.83 16.59
C GLY A 117 9.69 8.27 17.10
N ARG A 118 8.88 9.11 16.43
CA ARG A 118 8.58 10.49 16.87
C ARG A 118 7.17 10.67 17.42
N ASN A 119 6.40 9.59 17.61
CA ASN A 119 5.12 9.70 18.31
C ASN A 119 5.34 10.09 19.79
N PRO A 120 4.68 11.16 20.29
CA PRO A 120 4.95 11.74 21.62
C PRO A 120 4.80 10.78 22.80
N SER A 121 4.03 9.71 22.61
CA SER A 121 3.73 8.72 23.63
C SER A 121 4.89 7.78 23.97
N ASP A 122 5.89 7.63 23.10
CA ASP A 122 7.10 6.86 23.41
C ASP A 122 8.15 7.75 24.11
N ALA A 123 8.14 9.06 23.81
CA ALA A 123 8.98 10.05 24.50
C ALA A 123 8.54 10.30 25.96
N SER A 124 7.30 9.94 26.33
CA SER A 124 6.80 10.01 27.71
C SER A 124 7.29 8.85 28.57
N LEU A 125 7.54 7.67 27.99
CA LEU A 125 8.03 6.50 28.72
C LEU A 125 9.53 6.61 29.00
N ALA A 126 10.31 7.13 28.04
CA ALA A 126 11.75 7.35 28.23
C ALA A 126 12.11 8.39 29.31
N LYS A 127 11.16 9.27 29.69
CA LYS A 127 11.37 10.29 30.73
C LYS A 127 11.07 9.82 32.15
N HIS A 128 10.41 8.66 32.30
CA HIS A 128 10.01 8.16 33.62
C HIS A 128 11.01 7.16 34.21
N ASP A 129 11.93 6.65 33.37
CA ASP A 129 12.95 5.66 33.71
C ASP A 129 14.37 6.27 33.86
N SER A 130 14.48 7.60 33.97
CA SER A 130 15.75 8.36 34.16
C SER A 130 15.81 9.07 35.49
#